data_AF-A0A384BJ84-F1
#
_entry.id   AF-A0A384BJ84-F1
#
_cell.length_a   1.000
_cell.length_b   1.000
_cell.length_c   1.000
_cell.angle_alpha   90.00
_cell.angle_beta   90.00
_cell.angle_gamma   90.00
#
_symmetry.space_group_name_H-M   'P 1'
#
loop_
_entity.id
_entity.type
_entity.pdbx_description
1 polymer ?
#
loop_
_entity_poly.entity_id
_entity_poly.type
_entity_poly.pdbx_seq_one_letter_code
_entity_poly.pdbx_strand_id
1 'polypeptide(L)'
;MWRACGALRTGALALARPPGTRACGGGGDISYTQGQAPEPRTREYFYYVDHQGQLFLDDSKMKNFITCYKDPQFLVTFFSRLRPNRSGRYEASFPFLSPCGRERNFLRCEDRPVVFTHLLASGPGPQRLSYCGGGEALAVPFEPARLLPLATNGRLYHPAPERAGGVGLVRSALAFELSACFEYPPGASAQPSHVRWQGRRLALTMDLAPLLLATPPP
;
A
#
# COMPACT_ATOMS: atom_id res chain seq x y z
N MET A 1 3.95 -45.86 57.75
CA MET A 1 2.77 -46.64 57.32
C MET A 1 2.02 -45.80 56.28
N TRP A 2 2.42 -45.77 55.01
CA TRP A 2 1.98 -46.62 53.89
C TRP A 2 0.46 -46.74 53.71
N ARG A 3 -0.07 -46.08 52.65
CA ARG A 3 -0.83 -46.61 51.49
C ARG A 3 -1.28 -45.40 50.62
N ALA A 4 -0.67 -45.12 49.46
CA ALA A 4 -0.97 -45.64 48.11
C ALA A 4 -2.46 -45.46 47.73
N CYS A 5 -2.86 -44.59 46.78
CA CYS A 5 -2.60 -44.48 45.34
C CYS A 5 -3.92 -44.75 44.60
N GLY A 6 -4.44 -43.74 43.89
CA GLY A 6 -5.62 -43.85 43.03
C GLY A 6 -5.43 -42.93 41.83
N ALA A 7 -5.10 -43.54 40.69
CA ALA A 7 -4.88 -42.86 39.42
C ALA A 7 -6.22 -42.37 38.83
N LEU A 8 -6.28 -41.11 38.39
CA LEU A 8 -7.32 -40.62 37.51
C LEU A 8 -6.69 -40.15 36.19
N ARG A 9 -7.25 -40.73 35.13
CA ARG A 9 -6.79 -40.66 33.74
C ARG A 9 -6.89 -39.24 33.19
N THR A 10 -5.88 -38.88 32.41
CA THR A 10 -5.80 -37.70 31.56
C THR A 10 -6.85 -37.75 30.45
N GLY A 11 -7.86 -36.87 30.53
CA GLY A 11 -8.74 -36.55 29.40
C GLY A 11 -8.23 -35.30 28.71
N ALA A 12 -7.49 -35.46 27.61
CA ALA A 12 -7.15 -34.34 26.73
C ALA A 12 -8.40 -33.93 25.94
N LEU A 13 -9.07 -32.86 26.38
CA LEU A 13 -10.09 -32.19 25.59
C LEU A 13 -9.39 -31.49 24.42
N ALA A 14 -9.61 -32.02 23.22
CA ALA A 14 -9.18 -31.42 21.97
C ALA A 14 -9.82 -30.02 21.83
N LEU A 15 -9.01 -28.98 22.00
CA LEU A 15 -9.39 -27.62 21.66
C LEU A 15 -9.60 -27.54 20.15
N ALA A 16 -10.87 -27.49 19.73
CA ALA A 16 -11.25 -27.23 18.36
C ALA A 16 -10.68 -25.87 17.93
N ARG A 17 -9.84 -25.86 16.89
CA ARG A 17 -9.34 -24.65 16.24
C ARG A 17 -10.55 -23.87 15.70
N PRO A 18 -10.64 -22.55 15.92
CA PRO A 18 -11.68 -21.77 15.27
C PRO A 18 -11.50 -21.87 13.76
N PRO A 19 -12.60 -21.88 12.97
CA PRO A 19 -12.51 -21.87 11.52
C PRO A 19 -11.68 -20.66 11.10
N GLY A 20 -10.56 -20.96 10.42
CA GLY A 20 -9.63 -19.95 9.92
C GLY A 20 -10.38 -18.91 9.10
N THR A 21 -10.08 -17.66 9.38
CA THR A 21 -10.50 -16.51 8.60
C THR A 21 -10.20 -16.79 7.13
N ARG A 22 -11.25 -16.99 6.33
CA ARG A 22 -11.14 -17.04 4.88
C ARG A 22 -10.54 -15.70 4.46
N ALA A 23 -9.34 -15.74 3.90
CA ALA A 23 -8.84 -14.64 3.10
C ALA A 23 -9.86 -14.42 1.99
N CYS A 24 -10.49 -13.24 1.97
CA CYS A 24 -11.34 -12.80 0.87
C CYS A 24 -10.45 -12.59 -0.36
N GLY A 25 -10.12 -13.67 -1.07
CA GLY A 25 -9.68 -13.63 -2.46
C GLY A 25 -10.91 -13.44 -3.34
N GLY A 26 -11.44 -12.23 -3.39
CA GLY A 26 -12.39 -11.85 -4.42
C GLY A 26 -11.64 -11.62 -5.72
N GLY A 27 -12.06 -12.28 -6.80
CA GLY A 27 -11.52 -12.07 -8.14
C GLY A 27 -11.61 -13.35 -8.96
N GLY A 28 -12.37 -13.32 -10.06
CA GLY A 28 -12.48 -14.45 -10.99
C GLY A 28 -11.11 -14.96 -11.44
N ASP A 29 -11.07 -16.20 -11.91
CA ASP A 29 -9.83 -16.91 -12.27
C ASP A 29 -9.13 -16.20 -13.45
N ILE A 30 -8.27 -15.21 -13.14
CA ILE A 30 -7.56 -14.43 -14.14
C ILE A 30 -6.39 -15.28 -14.62
N SER A 31 -6.49 -15.78 -15.85
CA SER A 31 -5.42 -16.54 -16.48
C SER A 31 -4.40 -15.60 -17.12
N TYR A 32 -3.15 -15.67 -16.65
CA TYR A 32 -1.99 -15.06 -17.29
C TYR A 32 -0.75 -15.93 -17.07
N THR A 33 0.28 -15.74 -17.89
CA THR A 33 1.60 -16.35 -17.69
C THR A 33 2.65 -15.24 -17.62
N GLN A 34 3.53 -15.28 -16.61
CA GLN A 34 4.61 -14.31 -16.50
C GLN A 34 5.53 -14.34 -17.72
N GLY A 35 5.80 -13.17 -18.30
CA GLY A 35 6.67 -13.03 -19.47
C GLY A 35 6.02 -13.47 -20.78
N GLN A 36 4.70 -13.65 -20.83
CA GLN A 36 3.96 -13.98 -22.06
C GLN A 36 4.15 -12.91 -23.13
N ALA A 37 4.06 -13.29 -24.40
CA ALA A 37 4.27 -12.41 -25.55
C ALA A 37 3.10 -12.50 -26.54
N PRO A 38 1.93 -11.88 -26.23
CA PRO A 38 0.76 -11.96 -27.10
C PRO A 38 0.94 -11.17 -28.41
N GLU A 39 1.86 -10.21 -28.44
CA GLU A 39 2.19 -9.41 -29.61
C GLU A 39 3.68 -9.57 -29.97
N PRO A 40 4.05 -9.50 -31.26
CA PRO A 40 5.44 -9.57 -31.67
C PRO A 40 6.29 -8.51 -30.95
N ARG A 41 7.37 -8.95 -30.30
CA ARG A 41 8.34 -8.09 -29.59
C ARG A 41 7.77 -7.38 -28.36
N THR A 42 6.61 -7.77 -27.83
CA THR A 42 6.07 -7.26 -26.58
C THR A 42 5.97 -8.37 -25.54
N ARG A 43 6.55 -8.16 -24.36
CA ARG A 43 6.41 -9.08 -23.21
C ARG A 43 5.49 -8.47 -22.16
N GLU A 44 4.70 -9.29 -21.51
CA GLU A 44 3.80 -8.90 -20.44
C GLU A 44 4.25 -9.52 -19.11
N TYR A 45 4.36 -8.68 -18.09
CA TYR A 45 4.69 -9.08 -16.73
C TYR A 45 3.63 -8.53 -15.78
N PHE A 46 3.39 -9.26 -14.68
CA PHE A 46 2.32 -8.97 -13.73
C PHE A 46 2.91 -8.77 -12.35
N TYR A 47 2.59 -7.64 -11.75
CA TYR A 47 3.15 -7.20 -10.48
C TYR A 47 2.06 -6.91 -9.45
N TYR A 48 2.48 -7.00 -8.19
CA TYR A 48 1.71 -6.65 -7.01
C TYR A 48 2.50 -5.68 -6.14
N VAL A 49 1.85 -4.64 -5.62
CA VAL A 49 2.40 -3.78 -4.57
C VAL A 49 1.60 -3.89 -3.28
N ASP A 50 2.30 -4.10 -2.17
CA ASP A 50 1.70 -4.21 -0.84
C ASP A 50 1.52 -2.85 -0.15
N HIS A 51 0.89 -2.85 1.03
CA HIS A 51 0.74 -1.66 1.87
C HIS A 51 2.06 -1.12 2.47
N GLN A 52 3.18 -1.82 2.32
CA GLN A 52 4.51 -1.34 2.71
C GLN A 52 5.24 -0.63 1.56
N GLY A 53 4.67 -0.65 0.34
CA GLY A 53 5.27 -0.10 -0.87
C GLY A 53 6.29 -1.01 -1.52
N GLN A 54 6.26 -2.30 -1.22
CA GLN A 54 7.15 -3.31 -1.80
C GLN A 54 6.53 -3.88 -3.06
N LEU A 55 7.35 -4.00 -4.11
CA LEU A 55 6.94 -4.53 -5.41
C LEU A 55 7.31 -6.01 -5.54
N PHE A 56 6.38 -6.82 -6.03
CA PHE A 56 6.53 -8.27 -6.20
C PHE A 56 6.05 -8.69 -7.59
N LEU A 57 6.50 -9.85 -8.08
CA LEU A 57 5.76 -10.56 -9.11
C LEU A 57 4.44 -11.07 -8.53
N ASP A 58 3.37 -10.93 -9.30
CA ASP A 58 2.02 -11.20 -8.81
C ASP A 58 1.80 -12.67 -8.42
N ASP A 59 2.36 -13.59 -9.19
CA ASP A 59 2.31 -15.05 -9.00
C ASP A 59 3.31 -15.57 -7.94
N SER A 60 4.10 -14.69 -7.31
CA SER A 60 4.99 -15.09 -6.21
C SER A 60 4.19 -15.69 -5.06
N LYS A 61 4.45 -16.96 -4.74
CA LYS A 61 3.81 -17.71 -3.65
C LYS A 61 4.04 -17.05 -2.28
N MET A 62 5.25 -16.56 -2.06
CA MET A 62 5.63 -15.84 -0.84
C MET A 62 5.96 -14.39 -1.21
N LYS A 63 5.25 -13.44 -0.62
CA LYS A 63 5.51 -12.00 -0.75
C LYS A 63 6.08 -11.50 0.57
N ASN A 64 7.40 -11.40 0.64
CA ASN A 64 8.13 -10.99 1.83
C ASN A 64 9.37 -10.18 1.45
N PHE A 65 10.10 -9.68 2.44
CA PHE A 65 11.28 -8.84 2.18
C PHE A 65 12.36 -9.51 1.32
N ILE A 66 12.44 -10.85 1.24
CA ILE A 66 13.43 -11.53 0.40
C ILE A 66 12.98 -11.58 -1.07
N THR A 67 11.69 -11.66 -1.32
CA THR A 67 11.12 -11.82 -2.67
C THR A 67 10.73 -10.51 -3.35
N CYS A 68 10.77 -9.37 -2.65
CA CYS A 68 10.49 -8.08 -3.25
C CYS A 68 11.64 -7.58 -4.14
N TYR A 69 11.29 -6.78 -5.15
CA TYR A 69 12.26 -6.02 -5.92
C TYR A 69 12.85 -4.90 -5.08
N LYS A 70 14.18 -4.76 -5.15
CA LYS A 70 14.94 -3.75 -4.39
C LYS A 70 15.86 -2.90 -5.25
N ASP A 71 16.01 -3.23 -6.53
CA ASP A 71 16.87 -2.49 -7.43
C ASP A 71 16.34 -1.05 -7.62
N PRO A 72 17.07 -0.01 -7.18
CA PRO A 72 16.55 1.36 -7.20
C PRO A 72 16.25 1.85 -8.61
N GLN A 73 17.09 1.52 -9.60
CA GLN A 73 16.92 1.97 -10.98
C GLN A 73 15.65 1.38 -11.61
N PHE A 74 15.39 0.10 -11.35
CA PHE A 74 14.17 -0.58 -11.75
C PHE A 74 12.94 0.04 -11.10
N LEU A 75 12.94 0.21 -9.77
CA LEU A 75 11.80 0.79 -9.03
C LEU A 75 11.49 2.21 -9.52
N VAL A 76 12.52 3.05 -9.68
CA VAL A 76 12.38 4.40 -10.22
C VAL A 76 11.77 4.35 -11.62
N THR A 77 12.28 3.50 -12.52
CA THR A 77 11.74 3.38 -13.88
C THR A 77 10.30 2.89 -13.88
N PHE A 78 9.98 1.91 -13.04
CA PHE A 78 8.66 1.30 -12.93
C PHE A 78 7.62 2.31 -12.46
N PHE A 79 7.82 2.93 -11.30
CA PHE A 79 6.84 3.83 -10.70
C PHE A 79 6.82 5.22 -11.35
N SER A 80 7.93 5.68 -11.95
CA SER A 80 7.94 6.94 -12.71
C SER A 80 7.18 6.88 -14.04
N ARG A 81 6.84 5.68 -14.53
CA ARG A 81 6.07 5.50 -15.77
C ARG A 81 4.67 4.94 -15.54
N LEU A 82 4.32 4.72 -14.27
CA LEU A 82 3.03 4.15 -13.91
C LEU A 82 1.89 5.07 -14.34
N ARG A 83 0.88 4.46 -14.95
CA ARG A 83 -0.35 5.11 -15.43
C ARG A 83 -1.56 4.19 -15.28
N PRO A 84 -2.81 4.70 -15.36
CA PRO A 84 -3.98 3.83 -15.38
C PRO A 84 -3.91 2.89 -16.59
N ASN A 85 -4.30 1.64 -16.39
CA ASN A 85 -4.36 0.66 -17.46
C ASN A 85 -5.55 0.96 -18.36
N ARG A 86 -5.25 1.33 -19.60
CA ARG A 86 -6.21 1.57 -20.69
C ARG A 86 -5.79 0.81 -21.96
N SER A 87 -5.17 -0.36 -21.76
CA SER A 87 -4.59 -1.16 -22.85
C SER A 87 -5.59 -2.11 -23.52
N GLY A 88 -6.81 -2.21 -22.99
CA GLY A 88 -7.81 -3.23 -23.35
C GLY A 88 -7.53 -4.60 -22.74
N ARG A 89 -6.46 -4.77 -21.96
CA ARG A 89 -6.04 -6.05 -21.38
C ARG A 89 -5.96 -5.95 -19.87
N TYR A 90 -6.59 -6.90 -19.18
CA TYR A 90 -6.53 -7.05 -17.72
C TYR A 90 -6.93 -5.80 -16.90
N GLU A 91 -7.66 -4.85 -17.48
CA GLU A 91 -7.92 -3.55 -16.85
C GLU A 91 -8.63 -3.65 -15.50
N ALA A 92 -9.60 -4.58 -15.38
CA ALA A 92 -10.33 -4.80 -14.14
C ALA A 92 -9.46 -5.40 -13.02
N SER A 93 -8.49 -6.24 -13.39
CA SER A 93 -7.69 -7.01 -12.43
C SER A 93 -6.34 -6.36 -12.12
N PHE A 94 -5.81 -5.61 -13.09
CA PHE A 94 -4.57 -4.88 -13.03
C PHE A 94 -4.84 -3.44 -13.50
N PRO A 95 -5.35 -2.59 -12.60
CA PRO A 95 -5.82 -1.25 -12.94
C PRO A 95 -4.70 -0.27 -13.33
N PHE A 96 -3.43 -0.65 -13.15
CA PHE A 96 -2.28 0.17 -13.52
C PHE A 96 -1.34 -0.56 -14.47
N LEU A 97 -0.60 0.21 -15.26
CA LEU A 97 0.37 -0.27 -16.24
C LEU A 97 1.61 0.60 -16.21
N SER A 98 2.80 -0.02 -16.18
CA SER A 98 4.09 0.65 -16.37
C SER A 98 4.76 0.16 -17.66
N PRO A 99 4.88 1.00 -18.70
CA PRO A 99 5.61 0.63 -19.92
C PRO A 99 7.13 0.72 -19.73
N CYS A 100 7.85 -0.36 -20.05
CA CYS A 100 9.31 -0.41 -20.00
C CYS A 100 9.91 -0.92 -21.31
N GLY A 101 10.15 -0.03 -22.27
CA GLY A 101 10.69 -0.41 -23.58
C GLY A 101 9.74 -1.35 -24.32
N ARG A 102 10.11 -2.63 -24.42
CA ARG A 102 9.33 -3.69 -25.04
C ARG A 102 8.42 -4.45 -24.07
N GLU A 103 8.38 -4.03 -22.80
CA GLU A 103 7.65 -4.70 -21.74
C GLU A 103 6.42 -3.89 -21.31
N ARG A 104 5.30 -4.60 -21.10
CA ARG A 104 4.08 -4.10 -20.48
C ARG A 104 4.00 -4.70 -19.09
N ASN A 105 4.18 -3.85 -18.08
CA ASN A 105 4.17 -4.30 -16.70
C ASN A 105 2.84 -3.93 -16.04
N PHE A 106 1.94 -4.89 -15.95
CA PHE A 106 0.64 -4.75 -15.31
C PHE A 106 0.80 -4.74 -13.80
N LEU A 107 0.08 -3.86 -13.11
CA LEU A 107 0.15 -3.71 -11.65
C LEU A 107 -1.24 -3.72 -11.04
N ARG A 108 -1.39 -4.53 -9.99
CA ARG A 108 -2.43 -4.39 -8.99
C ARG A 108 -1.82 -4.06 -7.63
N CYS A 109 -2.63 -3.54 -6.73
CA CYS A 109 -2.18 -3.06 -5.43
C CYS A 109 -3.13 -3.50 -4.33
N GLU A 110 -2.61 -3.64 -3.11
CA GLU A 110 -3.43 -3.90 -1.92
C GLU A 110 -4.36 -2.74 -1.58
N ASP A 111 -3.92 -1.50 -1.83
CA ASP A 111 -4.69 -0.27 -1.57
C ASP A 111 -4.45 0.76 -2.65
N ARG A 112 -3.23 1.32 -2.70
CA ARG A 112 -2.80 2.31 -3.69
C ARG A 112 -1.51 1.87 -4.36
N PRO A 113 -1.30 2.26 -5.63
CA PRO A 113 -0.04 1.98 -6.32
C PRO A 113 1.12 2.81 -5.79
N VAL A 114 0.84 3.95 -5.15
CA VAL A 114 1.82 4.82 -4.51
C VAL A 114 1.72 4.64 -3.01
N VAL A 115 2.80 4.18 -2.40
CA VAL A 115 2.92 4.05 -0.95
C VAL A 115 4.10 4.88 -0.47
N PHE A 116 3.80 5.94 0.28
CA PHE A 116 4.80 6.80 0.92
C PHE A 116 5.44 6.06 2.07
N THR A 117 6.77 6.01 2.04
CA THR A 117 7.57 5.21 2.95
C THR A 117 8.38 6.06 3.90
N HIS A 118 8.96 7.17 3.42
CA HIS A 118 9.87 7.99 4.21
C HIS A 118 9.60 9.46 3.96
N LEU A 119 9.70 10.27 5.01
CA LEU A 119 9.87 11.71 4.89
C LEU A 119 11.36 11.99 4.71
N LEU A 120 11.73 12.61 3.59
CA LEU A 120 13.12 12.94 3.30
C LEU A 120 13.56 14.12 4.17
N ALA A 121 14.78 14.02 4.69
CA ALA A 121 15.34 15.04 5.57
C ALA A 121 15.34 16.41 4.87
N SER A 122 15.00 17.46 5.62
CA SER A 122 14.96 18.80 5.08
C SER A 122 16.39 19.27 4.77
N GLY A 123 16.74 19.32 3.48
CA GLY A 123 17.71 20.30 2.99
C GLY A 123 17.12 21.71 3.04
N PRO A 124 17.73 22.71 2.38
CA PRO A 124 17.21 24.09 2.33
C PRO A 124 15.86 24.26 1.60
N GLY A 125 15.13 23.18 1.33
CA GLY A 125 13.86 23.16 0.61
C GLY A 125 12.70 22.55 1.41
N PRO A 126 11.48 22.56 0.83
CA PRO A 126 10.32 21.93 1.44
C PRO A 126 10.57 20.43 1.61
N GLN A 127 10.11 19.86 2.73
CA GLN A 127 10.19 18.42 2.96
C GLN A 127 9.45 17.66 1.87
N ARG A 128 9.93 16.47 1.55
CA ARG A 128 9.36 15.62 0.49
C ARG A 128 9.05 14.24 1.03
N LEU A 129 7.98 13.64 0.53
CA LEU A 129 7.65 12.24 0.81
C LEU A 129 8.19 11.35 -0.31
N SER A 130 9.04 10.41 0.04
CA SER A 130 9.50 9.35 -0.86
C SER A 130 8.55 8.17 -0.85
N TYR A 131 8.38 7.52 -2.00
CA TYR A 131 7.50 6.39 -2.16
C TYR A 131 8.16 5.19 -2.87
N CYS A 132 7.63 4.00 -2.58
CA CYS A 132 7.95 2.73 -3.23
C CYS A 132 9.46 2.45 -3.44
N GLY A 133 10.30 2.83 -2.46
CA GLY A 133 11.75 2.55 -2.47
C GLY A 133 12.59 3.39 -3.45
N GLY A 134 12.04 4.41 -4.11
CA GLY A 134 12.78 5.21 -5.09
C GLY A 134 13.53 6.42 -4.56
N GLY A 135 13.59 6.62 -3.24
CA GLY A 135 14.34 7.71 -2.61
C GLY A 135 13.97 9.09 -3.15
N GLU A 136 14.97 9.93 -3.37
CA GLU A 136 14.82 11.30 -3.92
C GLU A 136 14.20 11.33 -5.32
N ALA A 137 14.42 10.28 -6.12
CA ALA A 137 13.95 10.19 -7.50
C ALA A 137 12.44 9.91 -7.59
N LEU A 138 11.87 9.26 -6.58
CA LEU A 138 10.42 9.06 -6.43
C LEU A 138 9.95 9.76 -5.16
N ALA A 139 9.79 11.08 -5.26
CA ALA A 139 9.29 11.86 -4.14
C ALA A 139 8.44 13.06 -4.58
N VAL A 140 7.48 13.42 -3.73
CA VAL A 140 6.56 14.55 -3.93
C VAL A 140 6.72 15.57 -2.80
N PRO A 141 6.38 16.84 -3.01
CA PRO A 141 6.32 17.81 -1.92
C PRO A 141 5.42 17.32 -0.79
N PHE A 142 5.86 17.47 0.45
CA PHE A 142 5.03 17.14 1.60
C PHE A 142 4.04 18.27 1.86
N GLU A 143 2.76 17.91 1.87
CA GLU A 143 1.63 18.81 2.04
C GLU A 143 0.86 18.40 3.31
N PRO A 144 1.29 18.85 4.50
CA PRO A 144 0.73 18.36 5.77
C PRO A 144 -0.77 18.62 5.89
N ALA A 145 -1.25 19.78 5.44
CA ALA A 145 -2.67 20.13 5.49
C ALA A 145 -3.57 19.21 4.64
N ARG A 146 -3.00 18.50 3.65
CA ARG A 146 -3.72 17.59 2.76
C ARG A 146 -3.59 16.13 3.16
N LEU A 147 -3.00 15.85 4.33
CA LEU A 147 -3.08 14.52 4.94
C LEU A 147 -4.54 14.16 5.21
N LEU A 148 -4.94 12.97 4.80
CA LEU A 148 -6.29 12.46 5.00
C LEU A 148 -6.26 11.18 5.83
N PRO A 149 -6.52 11.28 7.14
CA PRO A 149 -6.78 10.11 7.98
C PRO A 149 -8.19 9.58 7.70
N LEU A 150 -8.29 8.33 7.28
CA LEU A 150 -9.56 7.69 6.97
C LEU A 150 -9.98 6.77 8.13
N ALA A 151 -10.99 7.17 8.88
CA ALA A 151 -11.43 6.43 10.06
C ALA A 151 -11.98 5.02 9.75
N THR A 152 -12.52 4.80 8.54
CA THR A 152 -13.15 3.52 8.18
C THR A 152 -12.17 2.35 8.09
N ASN A 153 -10.90 2.62 7.75
CA ASN A 153 -9.86 1.60 7.64
C ASN A 153 -8.61 1.90 8.49
N GLY A 154 -8.59 3.04 9.19
CA GLY A 154 -7.46 3.47 10.03
C GLY A 154 -6.20 3.82 9.24
N ARG A 155 -6.31 4.05 7.92
CA ARG A 155 -5.18 4.37 7.04
C ARG A 155 -5.04 5.87 6.86
N LEU A 156 -3.81 6.29 6.53
CA LEU A 156 -3.48 7.68 6.27
C LEU A 156 -3.10 7.84 4.80
N TYR A 157 -3.60 8.90 4.17
CA TYR A 157 -3.38 9.19 2.75
C TYR A 157 -2.79 10.57 2.53
N HIS A 158 -2.10 10.74 1.40
CA HIS A 158 -1.47 12.00 0.97
C HIS A 158 -1.60 12.15 -0.55
N PRO A 159 -1.63 13.38 -1.11
CA PRO A 159 -1.66 13.58 -2.56
C PRO A 159 -0.50 12.89 -3.28
N ALA A 160 -0.82 12.17 -4.33
CA ALA A 160 0.15 11.46 -5.17
C ALA A 160 0.07 11.95 -6.62
N PRO A 161 1.03 11.59 -7.49
CA PRO A 161 0.95 11.95 -8.90
C PRO A 161 -0.39 11.50 -9.53
N GLU A 162 -1.06 12.39 -10.27
CA GLU A 162 -2.37 12.12 -10.88
C GLU A 162 -2.35 10.89 -11.79
N ARG A 163 -1.26 10.72 -12.54
CA ARG A 163 -1.03 9.52 -13.37
C ARG A 163 -1.06 8.21 -12.57
N ALA A 164 -0.77 8.25 -11.27
CA ALA A 164 -0.79 7.08 -10.40
C ALA A 164 -2.05 7.04 -9.50
N GLY A 165 -3.13 7.74 -9.89
CA GLY A 165 -4.40 7.76 -9.17
C GLY A 165 -4.59 8.93 -8.21
N GLY A 166 -3.66 9.89 -8.17
CA GLY A 166 -3.85 11.18 -7.47
C GLY A 166 -3.76 11.14 -5.94
N VAL A 167 -3.83 9.96 -5.32
CA VAL A 167 -3.70 9.77 -3.87
C VAL A 167 -2.92 8.50 -3.57
N GLY A 168 -2.01 8.61 -2.60
CA GLY A 168 -1.13 7.54 -2.14
C GLY A 168 -1.40 7.18 -0.69
N LEU A 169 -1.11 5.93 -0.35
CA LEU A 169 -1.15 5.43 1.01
C LEU A 169 0.12 5.88 1.74
N VAL A 170 0.00 6.32 2.99
CA VAL A 170 1.14 6.48 3.88
C VAL A 170 1.31 5.19 4.68
N ARG A 171 2.49 4.54 4.57
CA ARG A 171 2.72 3.26 5.28
C ARG A 171 2.57 3.43 6.79
N SER A 172 2.17 2.38 7.48
CA SER A 172 1.82 2.43 8.92
C SER A 172 2.92 3.01 9.80
N ALA A 173 4.20 2.68 9.56
CA ALA A 173 5.31 3.21 10.33
C ALA A 173 5.41 4.75 10.23
N LEU A 174 5.33 5.28 9.01
CA LEU A 174 5.36 6.72 8.77
C LEU A 174 4.07 7.40 9.26
N ALA A 175 2.92 6.74 9.11
CA ALA A 175 1.66 7.26 9.63
C ALA A 175 1.69 7.38 11.16
N PHE A 176 2.31 6.42 11.85
CA PHE A 176 2.53 6.46 13.29
C PHE A 176 3.44 7.63 13.70
N GLU A 177 4.54 7.86 12.99
CA GLU A 177 5.43 9.01 13.22
C GLU A 177 4.67 10.35 13.06
N LEU A 178 3.88 10.48 11.99
CA LEU A 178 3.08 11.67 11.72
C LEU A 178 1.91 11.83 12.68
N SER A 179 1.48 10.76 13.36
CA SER A 179 0.31 10.80 14.24
C SER A 179 0.47 11.77 15.42
N ALA A 180 1.70 11.95 15.89
CA ALA A 180 2.04 12.89 16.97
C ALA A 180 1.80 14.36 16.57
N CYS A 181 1.69 14.64 15.27
CA CYS A 181 1.41 15.98 14.75
C CYS A 181 -0.09 16.29 14.64
N PHE A 182 -0.99 15.31 14.78
CA PHE A 182 -2.42 15.54 14.64
C PHE A 182 -3.06 16.10 15.91
N GLU A 183 -4.00 17.01 15.72
CA GLU A 183 -4.83 17.58 16.79
C GLU A 183 -6.29 17.18 16.59
N TYR A 184 -6.88 16.65 17.65
CA TYR A 184 -8.27 16.20 17.68
C TYR A 184 -9.16 17.30 18.25
N PRO A 185 -10.32 17.57 17.64
CA PRO A 185 -11.24 18.55 18.18
C PRO A 185 -11.78 18.07 19.55
N PRO A 186 -12.15 19.00 20.44
CA PRO A 186 -12.81 18.63 21.71
C PRO A 186 -14.13 17.92 21.44
N GLY A 187 -14.39 16.85 22.21
CA GLY A 187 -15.46 15.87 21.93
C GLY A 187 -14.88 14.58 21.36
N ALA A 188 -15.56 13.45 21.53
CA ALA A 188 -15.08 12.12 21.14
C ALA A 188 -15.03 11.90 19.61
N SER A 189 -14.48 12.84 18.85
CA SER A 189 -14.23 12.70 17.42
C SER A 189 -13.09 11.70 17.21
N ALA A 190 -13.37 10.67 16.42
CA ALA A 190 -12.36 9.71 15.99
C ALA A 190 -11.41 10.28 14.91
N GLN A 191 -11.69 11.46 14.37
CA GLN A 191 -10.88 12.09 13.32
C GLN A 191 -10.22 13.39 13.79
N PRO A 192 -8.93 13.60 13.44
CA PRO A 192 -8.26 14.85 13.71
C PRO A 192 -8.80 15.95 12.79
N SER A 193 -8.71 17.19 13.27
CA SER A 193 -9.17 18.37 12.53
C SER A 193 -8.02 19.22 12.00
N HIS A 194 -6.86 19.13 12.66
CA HIS A 194 -5.68 19.92 12.34
C HIS A 194 -4.41 19.08 12.42
N VAL A 195 -3.36 19.57 11.77
CA VAL A 195 -2.00 19.08 11.89
C VAL A 195 -1.09 20.22 12.30
N ARG A 196 -0.22 19.97 13.27
CA ARG A 196 0.83 20.89 13.69
C ARG A 196 2.13 20.52 13.01
N TRP A 197 2.59 21.38 12.11
CA TRP A 197 3.79 21.15 11.32
C TRP A 197 4.70 22.37 11.32
N GLN A 198 5.98 22.19 11.65
CA GLN A 198 6.98 23.27 11.71
C GLN A 198 6.50 24.52 12.49
N GLY A 199 5.89 24.30 13.65
CA GLY A 199 5.36 25.38 14.50
C GLY A 199 4.06 26.02 14.01
N ARG A 200 3.53 25.61 12.85
CA ARG A 200 2.26 26.11 12.31
C ARG A 200 1.15 25.10 12.55
N ARG A 201 -0.04 25.62 12.89
CA ARG A 201 -1.28 24.85 12.97
C ARG A 201 -2.04 24.98 11.66
N LEU A 202 -2.32 23.86 11.00
CA LEU A 202 -2.95 23.80 9.68
C LEU A 202 -4.23 22.97 9.77
N ALA A 203 -5.35 23.48 9.25
CA ALA A 203 -6.58 22.71 9.15
C ALA A 203 -6.42 21.62 8.08
N LEU A 204 -6.95 20.42 8.35
CA LEU A 204 -6.98 19.35 7.37
C LEU A 204 -8.04 19.66 6.30
N THR A 205 -7.65 19.60 5.04
CA THR A 205 -8.50 20.02 3.90
C THR A 205 -9.56 19.00 3.53
N MET A 206 -9.31 17.72 3.80
CA MET A 206 -10.19 16.59 3.46
C MET A 206 -10.53 16.46 1.96
N ASP A 207 -9.79 17.14 1.08
CA ASP A 207 -10.03 17.23 -0.36
C ASP A 207 -9.78 15.92 -1.12
N LEU A 208 -9.07 14.97 -0.50
CA LEU A 208 -8.81 13.65 -1.08
C LEU A 208 -9.94 12.65 -0.89
N ALA A 209 -10.92 12.93 -0.01
CA ALA A 209 -11.98 11.98 0.33
C ALA A 209 -12.79 11.49 -0.90
N PRO A 210 -13.15 12.34 -1.88
CA PRO A 210 -13.84 11.89 -3.09
C PRO A 210 -13.06 10.85 -3.91
N LEU A 211 -11.72 10.95 -3.95
CA LEU A 211 -10.86 10.00 -4.68
C LEU A 211 -10.77 8.63 -4.00
N LEU A 212 -11.05 8.57 -2.69
CA LEU A 212 -11.11 7.32 -1.93
C LEU A 212 -12.48 6.64 -2.07
N LEU A 213 -13.56 7.42 -2.22
CA LEU A 213 -14.91 6.89 -2.39
C LEU A 213 -15.22 6.45 -3.83
N ALA A 214 -14.61 7.11 -4.82
CA ALA A 214 -14.81 6.79 -6.24
C ALA A 214 -14.06 5.52 -6.70
N THR A 215 -13.16 4.99 -5.88
CA THR A 215 -12.34 3.82 -6.23
C THR A 215 -12.54 2.75 -5.16
N PRO A 216 -13.39 1.72 -5.36
CA PRO A 216 -13.36 0.57 -4.47
C PRO A 216 -11.94 -0.05 -4.53
N PRO A 217 -11.36 -0.50 -3.40
CA PRO A 217 -10.15 -1.28 -3.46
C PRO A 217 -10.40 -2.52 -4.35
N PRO A 218 -9.43 -2.92 -5.19
CA PRO A 218 -9.58 -4.07 -6.08
C PRO A 218 -9.84 -5.37 -5.31
#